data_AF-Q21GN0-F1
#
_entry.id   AF-Q21GN0-F1
#
_cell.length_a   1.000
_cell.length_b   1.000
_cell.length_c   1.000
_cell.angle_alpha   90.00
_cell.angle_beta   90.00
_cell.angle_gamma   90.00
#
_symmetry.space_group_name_H-M   'P 1'
#
loop_
_entity.id
_entity.type
_entity.pdbx_description
1 polymer ?
#
loop_
_entity_poly.entity_id
_entity_poly.type
_entity_poly.pdbx_seq_one_letter_code
_entity_poly.pdbx_strand_id
1 'polypeptide(L)'
;MYSKLVKVCFSLLCLCVCAKSLAFETGRSGYVISVGQGKTEYTLMSFFVLPEKTVDINVVKNGKALPFTIAQDTISEQVTSFKWKAPATPGMKTLVVQPKGELASTVQIFVMHPMAQVKNKKLNGYTIGEYPKEAYKGLDNYKPPVGFVEVTKANQDMLVSPHYTLKQFLCKQSSGYPKYVVLQTRLLRKLEYITEAVNREGIAMESFTIMSGYRTPFYNAAIKNKKYSRHQWGGAADIFVDENPKDGVMDDLNKDGKVNVDDATFLWDMVEKFYREAPDYKHLIGGLGLYQANAAHGPFVHVDVRGYRARW
;
A
#
# COMPACT_ATOMS: atom_id res chain seq x y z
N MET A 1 51.87 -34.17 54.37
CA MET A 1 50.62 -33.41 54.19
C MET A 1 50.89 -32.20 53.29
N TYR A 2 49.93 -31.88 52.41
CA TYR A 2 49.88 -30.77 51.43
C TYR A 2 50.55 -30.99 50.06
N SER A 3 49.83 -31.70 49.20
CA SER A 3 49.84 -31.51 47.74
C SER A 3 48.96 -30.30 47.39
N LYS A 4 49.51 -29.30 46.69
CA LYS A 4 48.76 -28.14 46.18
C LYS A 4 48.24 -28.46 44.77
N LEU A 5 46.93 -28.67 44.66
CA LEU A 5 46.22 -28.67 43.37
C LEU A 5 46.22 -27.26 42.77
N VAL A 6 46.74 -27.13 41.55
CA VAL A 6 46.56 -25.97 40.68
C VAL A 6 45.17 -26.04 40.05
N LYS A 7 44.28 -25.11 40.41
CA LYS A 7 42.99 -24.93 39.74
C LYS A 7 43.20 -24.14 38.45
N VAL A 8 42.95 -24.79 37.32
CA VAL A 8 42.85 -24.14 36.00
C VAL A 8 41.46 -23.48 35.92
N CYS A 9 41.44 -22.15 35.88
CA CYS A 9 40.24 -21.36 35.62
C CYS A 9 39.97 -21.33 34.11
N PHE A 10 38.90 -22.00 33.66
CA PHE A 10 38.32 -21.78 32.34
C PHE A 10 37.53 -20.47 32.37
N SER A 11 38.07 -19.42 31.76
CA SER A 11 37.36 -18.18 31.47
C SER A 11 36.41 -18.42 30.28
N LEU A 12 35.10 -18.51 30.55
CA LEU A 12 34.06 -18.45 29.54
C LEU A 12 34.07 -17.04 28.92
N LEU A 13 34.51 -16.94 27.67
CA LEU A 13 34.40 -15.72 26.87
C LEU A 13 32.94 -15.60 26.40
N CYS A 14 32.15 -14.81 27.11
CA CYS A 14 30.77 -14.51 26.73
C CYS A 14 30.80 -13.59 25.50
N LEU A 15 30.68 -14.14 24.30
CA LEU A 15 30.44 -13.37 23.08
C LEU A 15 29.05 -12.72 23.17
N CYS A 16 29.01 -11.46 23.59
CA CYS A 16 27.84 -10.61 23.37
C CYS A 16 27.72 -10.35 21.86
N VAL A 17 26.90 -11.14 21.18
CA VAL A 17 26.39 -10.76 19.86
C VAL A 17 25.41 -9.62 20.10
N CYS A 18 25.88 -8.37 19.96
CA CYS A 18 24.98 -7.24 19.76
C CYS A 18 24.21 -7.50 18.46
N ALA A 19 22.98 -8.02 18.58
CA ALA A 19 22.01 -7.94 17.52
C ALA A 19 21.77 -6.45 17.27
N LYS A 20 22.45 -5.89 16.24
CA LYS A 20 22.03 -4.61 15.68
C LYS A 20 20.61 -4.84 15.19
N SER A 21 19.63 -4.28 15.89
CA SER A 21 18.33 -4.00 15.30
C SER A 21 18.63 -3.25 14.00
N LEU A 22 18.40 -3.91 12.86
CA LEU A 22 18.41 -3.23 11.58
C LEU A 22 17.27 -2.22 11.66
N ALA A 23 17.59 -0.94 11.48
CA ALA A 23 16.58 0.10 11.43
C ALA A 23 15.59 -0.22 10.31
N PHE A 24 14.30 0.06 10.52
CA PHE A 24 13.28 -0.13 9.50
C PHE A 24 13.59 0.73 8.26
N GLU A 25 13.72 0.09 7.10
CA GLU A 25 14.00 0.75 5.84
C GLU A 25 12.72 1.40 5.28
N THR A 26 12.54 2.69 5.57
CA THR A 26 11.29 3.42 5.25
C THR A 26 10.92 3.46 3.76
N GLY A 27 11.87 3.21 2.87
CA GLY A 27 11.69 3.38 1.42
C GLY A 27 11.46 4.83 0.99
N ARG A 28 11.71 5.84 1.84
CA ARG A 28 11.60 7.27 1.50
C ARG A 28 12.70 7.65 0.51
N SER A 29 12.35 8.42 -0.52
CA SER A 29 13.31 8.87 -1.55
C SER A 29 14.00 10.19 -1.21
N GLY A 30 13.46 10.99 -0.28
CA GLY A 30 13.97 12.33 0.04
C GLY A 30 13.57 13.42 -0.97
N TYR A 31 12.72 13.09 -1.94
CA TYR A 31 12.15 13.99 -2.94
C TYR A 31 10.76 13.51 -3.36
N VAL A 32 10.01 14.31 -4.10
CA VAL A 32 8.67 13.97 -4.56
C VAL A 32 8.65 13.82 -6.08
N ILE A 33 8.18 12.67 -6.57
CA ILE A 33 7.86 12.47 -7.99
C ILE A 33 6.36 12.63 -8.15
N SER A 34 5.93 13.52 -9.05
CA SER A 34 4.53 13.62 -9.49
C SER A 34 4.37 12.93 -10.84
N VAL A 35 3.29 12.17 -11.00
CA VAL A 35 2.89 11.50 -12.25
C VAL A 35 1.42 11.82 -12.50
N GLY A 36 1.17 12.78 -13.40
CA GLY A 36 -0.15 13.37 -13.58
C GLY A 36 -0.69 13.97 -12.28
N GLN A 37 -1.84 13.48 -11.81
CA GLN A 37 -2.45 13.92 -10.54
C GLN A 37 -1.94 13.14 -9.31
N GLY A 38 -1.21 12.05 -9.52
CA GLY A 38 -0.59 11.28 -8.46
C GLY A 38 0.77 11.86 -8.07
N LYS A 39 1.23 11.55 -6.86
CA LYS A 39 2.61 11.80 -6.44
C LYS A 39 3.10 10.71 -5.50
N THR A 40 4.40 10.63 -5.28
CA THR A 40 5.07 9.74 -4.31
C THR A 40 6.30 10.40 -3.70
N GLU A 41 6.63 9.99 -2.48
CA GLU A 41 7.82 10.35 -1.71
C GLU A 41 8.66 9.11 -1.36
N TYR A 42 8.42 8.02 -2.11
CA TYR A 42 9.01 6.71 -1.92
C TYR A 42 9.83 6.27 -3.14
N THR A 43 10.83 5.45 -2.90
CA THR A 43 11.77 4.91 -3.88
C THR A 43 11.15 3.93 -4.87
N LEU A 44 9.97 3.39 -4.54
CA LEU A 44 9.17 2.53 -5.39
C LEU A 44 7.71 2.95 -5.29
N MET A 45 7.02 3.21 -6.40
CA MET A 45 5.58 3.46 -6.34
C MET A 45 4.88 3.17 -7.66
N SER A 46 3.64 2.69 -7.54
CA SER A 46 2.76 2.39 -8.66
C SER A 46 1.75 3.51 -8.95
N PHE A 47 1.54 3.76 -10.24
CA PHE A 47 0.57 4.69 -10.80
C PHE A 47 -0.31 3.95 -11.82
N PHE A 48 -1.55 4.39 -11.96
CA PHE A 48 -2.57 3.67 -12.73
C PHE A 48 -3.16 4.59 -13.79
N VAL A 49 -3.00 4.23 -15.06
CA VAL A 49 -3.40 5.08 -16.20
C VAL A 49 -4.15 4.26 -17.23
N LEU A 50 -4.97 4.92 -18.04
CA LEU A 50 -5.60 4.28 -19.20
C LEU A 50 -4.62 4.17 -20.37
N PRO A 51 -4.86 3.25 -21.33
CA PRO A 51 -4.12 3.19 -22.58
C PRO A 51 -4.10 4.53 -23.32
N GLU A 52 -3.00 4.80 -24.02
CA GLU A 52 -2.78 6.03 -24.81
C GLU A 52 -2.80 7.35 -24.01
N LYS A 53 -3.02 7.31 -22.69
CA LYS A 53 -3.01 8.48 -21.83
C LYS A 53 -1.59 9.03 -21.73
N THR A 54 -1.44 10.33 -21.97
CA THR A 54 -0.21 11.07 -21.66
C THR A 54 -0.29 11.64 -20.24
N VAL A 55 0.79 11.49 -19.47
CA VAL A 55 0.97 12.05 -18.14
C VAL A 55 2.29 12.83 -18.06
N ASP A 56 2.27 13.93 -17.32
CA ASP A 56 3.48 14.68 -17.00
C ASP A 56 4.15 14.08 -15.77
N ILE A 57 5.47 13.92 -15.84
CA ILE A 57 6.34 13.48 -14.75
C ILE A 57 7.23 14.63 -14.35
N ASN A 58 7.20 14.97 -13.06
CA ASN A 58 7.97 16.08 -12.49
C ASN A 58 8.60 15.64 -11.18
N VAL A 59 9.80 16.16 -10.88
CA VAL A 59 10.49 15.91 -9.61
C VAL A 59 10.67 17.22 -8.87
N VAL A 60 10.31 17.22 -7.58
CA VAL A 60 10.52 18.36 -6.68
C VAL A 60 11.22 17.93 -5.40
N LYS A 61 12.12 18.77 -4.90
CA LYS A 61 12.74 18.64 -3.57
C LYS A 61 12.66 19.97 -2.86
N ASN A 62 12.18 19.99 -1.62
CA ASN A 62 12.00 21.20 -0.82
C ASN A 62 11.22 22.32 -1.57
N GLY A 63 10.17 21.93 -2.31
CA GLY A 63 9.32 22.85 -3.08
C GLY A 63 9.92 23.38 -4.37
N LYS A 64 11.14 22.98 -4.75
CA LYS A 64 11.81 23.41 -5.99
C LYS A 64 11.86 22.26 -7.00
N ALA A 65 11.66 22.60 -8.28
CA ALA A 65 11.86 21.65 -9.38
C ALA A 65 13.32 21.17 -9.38
N LEU A 66 13.51 19.86 -9.46
CA LEU A 66 14.82 19.22 -9.46
C LEU A 66 15.02 18.55 -10.81
N PRO A 67 16.07 18.89 -11.58
CA PRO A 67 16.35 18.21 -12.84
C PRO A 67 16.64 16.72 -12.63
N PHE A 68 16.22 15.88 -13.57
CA PHE A 68 16.32 14.43 -13.49
C PHE A 68 16.54 13.80 -14.86
N THR A 69 17.02 12.56 -14.88
CA THR A 69 17.00 11.69 -16.06
C THR A 69 15.96 10.60 -15.88
N ILE A 70 15.41 10.10 -16.99
CA ILE A 70 14.53 8.93 -17.01
C ILE A 70 15.18 7.87 -17.88
N ALA A 71 15.42 6.69 -17.32
CA ALA A 71 15.75 5.52 -18.11
C ALA A 71 14.43 4.82 -18.49
N GLN A 72 14.12 4.89 -19.79
CA GLN A 72 13.02 4.19 -20.43
C GLN A 72 13.47 3.57 -21.75
N ASP A 73 14.33 4.31 -22.48
CA ASP A 73 15.05 3.93 -23.70
C ASP A 73 16.40 4.71 -23.71
N THR A 74 17.33 4.37 -24.59
CA THR A 74 18.78 4.72 -24.58
C THR A 74 19.17 6.22 -24.58
N ILE A 75 18.23 7.15 -24.49
CA ILE A 75 18.49 8.60 -24.51
C ILE A 75 18.32 9.16 -23.10
N SER A 76 19.42 9.63 -22.50
CA SER A 76 19.45 10.25 -21.17
C SER A 76 19.83 11.72 -21.26
N GLU A 77 18.85 12.58 -21.49
CA GLU A 77 19.01 14.02 -21.29
C GLU A 77 18.43 14.43 -19.94
N GLN A 78 19.06 15.41 -19.31
CA GLN A 78 18.57 16.00 -18.06
C GLN A 78 17.37 16.91 -18.36
N VAL A 79 16.23 16.57 -17.79
CA VAL A 79 14.96 17.29 -17.97
C VAL A 79 14.43 17.82 -16.63
N THR A 80 13.56 18.82 -16.66
CA THR A 80 12.81 19.30 -15.48
C THR A 80 11.35 18.83 -15.49
N SER A 81 10.87 18.35 -16.64
CA SER A 81 9.56 17.75 -16.84
C SER A 81 9.66 16.74 -17.97
N PHE A 82 8.95 15.62 -17.87
CA PHE A 82 8.91 14.59 -18.91
C PHE A 82 7.48 14.19 -19.22
N LYS A 83 7.13 14.13 -20.50
CA LYS A 83 5.82 13.65 -20.95
C LYS A 83 5.92 12.18 -21.30
N TRP A 84 5.22 11.35 -20.54
CA TRP A 84 5.14 9.92 -20.80
C TRP A 84 3.78 9.55 -21.38
N LYS A 85 3.77 8.83 -22.51
CA LYS A 85 2.54 8.31 -23.13
C LYS A 85 2.41 6.82 -22.87
N ALA A 86 1.28 6.42 -22.28
CA ALA A 86 0.95 5.02 -22.08
C ALA A 86 0.80 4.30 -23.44
N PRO A 87 1.33 3.08 -23.60
CA PRO A 87 1.05 2.26 -24.77
C PRO A 87 -0.44 1.90 -24.87
N ALA A 88 -0.88 1.49 -26.06
CA ALA A 88 -2.24 1.02 -26.32
C ALA A 88 -2.58 -0.29 -25.59
N THR A 89 -1.58 -1.13 -25.33
CA THR A 89 -1.76 -2.43 -24.69
C THR A 89 -1.66 -2.32 -23.17
N PRO A 90 -2.66 -2.82 -22.41
CA PRO A 90 -2.57 -2.94 -20.96
C PRO A 90 -1.33 -3.74 -20.50
N GLY A 91 -0.83 -3.43 -19.31
CA GLY A 91 0.38 -4.02 -18.75
C GLY A 91 1.14 -3.03 -17.88
N MET A 92 2.25 -3.47 -17.30
CA MET A 92 3.08 -2.63 -16.42
C MET A 92 4.33 -2.15 -17.16
N LYS A 93 4.69 -0.89 -16.95
CA LYS A 93 5.91 -0.26 -17.45
C LYS A 93 6.70 0.31 -16.28
N THR A 94 8.01 0.18 -16.35
CA THR A 94 8.93 0.70 -15.34
C THR A 94 9.69 1.89 -15.89
N LEU A 95 9.73 2.98 -15.13
CA LEU A 95 10.56 4.14 -15.40
C LEU A 95 11.49 4.35 -14.21
N VAL A 96 12.80 4.36 -14.47
CA VAL A 96 13.78 4.69 -13.44
C VAL A 96 14.03 6.19 -13.50
N VAL A 97 13.61 6.91 -12.47
CA VAL A 97 13.74 8.35 -12.34
C VAL A 97 14.94 8.65 -11.45
N GLN A 98 15.97 9.29 -12.02
CA GLN A 98 17.21 9.61 -11.33
C GLN A 98 17.37 11.13 -11.23
N PRO A 99 16.97 11.76 -10.10
CA PRO A 99 17.18 13.18 -9.90
C PRO A 99 18.66 13.51 -9.70
N LYS A 100 19.03 14.74 -10.05
CA LYS A 100 20.41 15.22 -9.91
C LYS A 100 20.84 15.20 -8.44
N GLY A 101 21.86 14.40 -8.13
CA GLY A 101 22.45 14.32 -6.79
C GLY A 101 21.66 13.49 -5.77
N GLU A 102 20.60 12.79 -6.19
CA GLU A 102 19.83 11.88 -5.34
C GLU A 102 20.07 10.42 -5.78
N LEU A 103 19.52 9.45 -5.05
CA LEU A 103 19.43 8.07 -5.56
C LEU A 103 18.23 7.93 -6.50
N ALA A 104 18.30 6.97 -7.44
CA ALA A 104 17.19 6.67 -8.33
C ALA A 104 15.97 6.14 -7.58
N SER A 105 14.79 6.40 -8.12
CA SER A 105 13.53 5.79 -7.71
C SER A 105 12.85 5.14 -8.91
N THR A 106 12.10 4.08 -8.63
CA THR A 106 11.36 3.30 -9.60
C THR A 106 9.89 3.71 -9.60
N VAL A 107 9.44 4.25 -10.74
CA VAL A 107 8.04 4.54 -11.02
C VAL A 107 7.47 3.39 -11.84
N GLN A 108 6.52 2.66 -11.27
CA GLN A 108 5.76 1.65 -12.00
C GLN A 108 4.46 2.27 -12.51
N ILE A 109 4.20 2.16 -13.81
CA ILE A 109 2.95 2.63 -14.41
C ILE A 109 2.20 1.42 -14.95
N PHE A 110 1.08 1.10 -14.30
CA PHE A 110 0.13 0.11 -14.75
C PHE A 110 -0.84 0.74 -15.74
N VAL A 111 -0.71 0.35 -17.00
CA VAL A 111 -1.66 0.61 -18.06
C VAL A 111 -2.84 -0.35 -17.87
N MET A 112 -3.99 0.21 -17.53
CA MET A 112 -5.16 -0.54 -17.10
C MET A 112 -5.98 -1.08 -18.27
N HIS A 113 -6.77 -2.11 -18.01
CA HIS A 113 -7.94 -2.44 -18.84
C HIS A 113 -9.05 -1.41 -18.60
N PRO A 114 -9.51 -0.68 -19.61
CA PRO A 114 -10.61 0.29 -19.44
C PRO A 114 -11.90 -0.37 -18.95
N MET A 115 -12.66 0.33 -18.10
CA MET A 115 -13.98 -0.11 -17.61
C MET A 115 -14.96 -0.41 -18.76
N ALA A 116 -14.83 0.27 -19.90
CA ALA A 116 -15.64 0.01 -21.09
C ALA A 116 -15.46 -1.41 -21.68
N GLN A 117 -14.39 -2.13 -21.31
CA GLN A 117 -14.18 -3.53 -21.71
C GLN A 117 -15.01 -4.51 -20.87
N VAL A 118 -15.59 -4.07 -19.74
CA VAL A 118 -16.48 -4.91 -18.93
C VAL A 118 -17.78 -5.13 -19.70
N LYS A 119 -18.03 -6.37 -20.11
CA LYS A 119 -19.25 -6.79 -20.82
C LYS A 119 -19.94 -7.90 -20.03
N ASN A 120 -21.27 -7.84 -19.93
CA ASN A 120 -22.05 -8.81 -19.18
C ASN A 120 -21.50 -9.02 -17.75
N LYS A 121 -21.12 -7.92 -17.08
CA LYS A 121 -20.57 -7.90 -15.71
C LYS A 121 -19.22 -8.61 -15.54
N LYS A 122 -18.51 -8.91 -16.63
CA LYS A 122 -17.23 -9.62 -16.64
C LYS A 122 -16.17 -8.86 -17.43
N LEU A 123 -14.91 -9.04 -17.03
CA LEU A 123 -13.72 -8.61 -17.77
C LEU A 123 -12.84 -9.84 -17.98
N ASN A 124 -12.63 -10.25 -19.24
CA ASN A 124 -11.84 -11.44 -19.60
C ASN A 124 -12.17 -12.69 -18.76
N GLY A 125 -13.48 -12.93 -18.56
CA GLY A 125 -13.98 -14.07 -17.78
C GLY A 125 -14.05 -13.84 -16.26
N TYR A 126 -13.33 -12.87 -15.71
CA TYR A 126 -13.38 -12.51 -14.29
C TYR A 126 -14.64 -11.69 -13.97
N THR A 127 -15.43 -12.14 -12.99
CA THR A 127 -16.67 -11.46 -12.58
C THR A 127 -16.36 -10.18 -11.82
N ILE A 128 -16.74 -9.03 -12.38
CA ILE A 128 -16.69 -7.72 -11.72
C ILE A 128 -18.03 -7.43 -11.03
N GLY A 129 -19.15 -7.76 -11.66
CA GLY A 129 -20.47 -7.32 -11.19
C GLY A 129 -20.82 -5.94 -11.74
N GLU A 130 -21.63 -5.20 -11.00
CA GLU A 130 -22.18 -3.92 -11.44
C GLU A 130 -21.95 -2.84 -10.38
N TYR A 131 -21.25 -1.77 -10.76
CA TYR A 131 -21.11 -0.60 -9.92
C TYR A 131 -22.45 0.15 -9.83
N PRO A 132 -22.71 0.88 -8.73
CA PRO A 132 -23.86 1.78 -8.65
C PRO A 132 -23.94 2.74 -9.84
N LYS A 133 -25.12 2.88 -10.43
CA LYS A 133 -25.37 3.85 -11.53
C LYS A 133 -25.15 5.29 -11.08
N GLU A 134 -25.59 5.60 -9.87
CA GLU A 134 -25.44 6.92 -9.26
C GLU A 134 -24.23 6.93 -8.32
N ALA A 135 -23.47 8.01 -8.36
CA ALA A 135 -22.41 8.25 -7.41
C ALA A 135 -23.01 8.54 -6.03
N TYR A 136 -22.40 8.02 -4.97
CA TYR A 136 -22.83 8.28 -3.59
C TYR A 136 -22.86 9.78 -3.30
N LYS A 137 -24.04 10.33 -3.02
CA LYS A 137 -24.25 11.77 -2.77
C LYS A 137 -23.70 12.68 -3.89
N GLY A 138 -23.66 12.19 -5.13
CA GLY A 138 -23.11 12.93 -6.27
C GLY A 138 -21.58 13.14 -6.23
N LEU A 139 -20.86 12.47 -5.32
CA LEU A 139 -19.41 12.65 -5.17
C LEU A 139 -18.64 11.97 -6.31
N ASP A 140 -17.82 12.72 -7.03
CA ASP A 140 -17.07 12.23 -8.19
C ASP A 140 -16.22 10.99 -7.91
N ASN A 141 -15.64 10.89 -6.70
CA ASN A 141 -14.82 9.75 -6.30
C ASN A 141 -15.61 8.45 -6.03
N TYR A 142 -16.92 8.47 -6.22
CA TYR A 142 -17.82 7.31 -6.24
C TYR A 142 -18.37 6.97 -7.63
N LYS A 143 -17.95 7.68 -8.67
CA LYS A 143 -18.17 7.21 -10.05
C LYS A 143 -17.45 5.86 -10.25
N PRO A 144 -17.95 4.98 -11.15
CA PRO A 144 -17.25 3.74 -11.46
C PRO A 144 -15.77 3.97 -11.79
N PRO A 145 -14.87 3.05 -11.40
CA PRO A 145 -13.46 3.17 -11.71
C PRO A 145 -13.25 3.25 -13.23
N VAL A 146 -12.24 4.00 -13.66
CA VAL A 146 -11.96 4.18 -15.09
C VAL A 146 -11.39 2.91 -15.75
N GLY A 147 -10.76 2.04 -14.96
CA GLY A 147 -10.17 0.80 -15.43
C GLY A 147 -9.67 -0.09 -14.29
N PHE A 148 -9.05 -1.20 -14.66
CA PHE A 148 -8.57 -2.24 -13.77
C PHE A 148 -7.13 -2.65 -14.10
N VAL A 149 -6.37 -2.96 -13.05
CA VAL A 149 -5.05 -3.59 -13.17
C VAL A 149 -5.24 -5.08 -13.34
N GLU A 150 -4.62 -5.64 -14.38
CA GLU A 150 -4.55 -7.09 -14.56
C GLU A 150 -3.51 -7.71 -13.62
N VAL A 151 -3.96 -8.71 -12.87
CA VAL A 151 -3.12 -9.53 -12.01
C VAL A 151 -3.07 -10.92 -12.59
N THR A 152 -1.86 -11.44 -12.80
CA THR A 152 -1.56 -12.78 -13.31
C THR A 152 -0.71 -13.53 -12.28
N LYS A 153 -0.52 -14.84 -12.47
CA LYS A 153 0.42 -15.60 -11.63
C LYS A 153 1.84 -15.02 -11.66
N ALA A 154 2.25 -14.44 -12.78
CA ALA A 154 3.61 -13.94 -12.98
C ALA A 154 3.87 -12.59 -12.30
N ASN A 155 2.83 -11.76 -12.08
CA ASN A 155 3.00 -10.41 -11.52
C ASN A 155 2.42 -10.22 -10.10
N GLN A 156 1.69 -11.22 -9.57
CA GLN A 156 0.99 -11.06 -8.29
C GLN A 156 1.92 -10.73 -7.11
N ASP A 157 3.17 -11.21 -7.14
CA ASP A 157 4.15 -11.00 -6.07
C ASP A 157 4.98 -9.73 -6.26
N MET A 158 4.73 -8.95 -7.32
CA MET A 158 5.41 -7.69 -7.54
C MET A 158 5.05 -6.67 -6.47
N LEU A 159 6.08 -5.98 -5.96
CA LEU A 159 5.90 -4.81 -5.11
C LEU A 159 5.21 -3.70 -5.90
N VAL A 160 4.19 -3.08 -5.30
CA VAL A 160 3.48 -1.91 -5.83
C VAL A 160 3.85 -0.61 -5.11
N SER A 161 4.47 -0.74 -3.93
CA SER A 161 5.15 0.28 -3.13
C SER A 161 6.24 -0.44 -2.29
N PRO A 162 7.09 0.24 -1.50
CA PRO A 162 8.25 -0.41 -0.87
C PRO A 162 7.93 -1.68 -0.08
N HIS A 163 6.77 -1.75 0.59
CA HIS A 163 6.43 -2.84 1.50
C HIS A 163 5.20 -3.66 1.09
N TYR A 164 4.52 -3.29 -0.01
CA TYR A 164 3.28 -3.96 -0.42
C TYR A 164 3.38 -4.58 -1.80
N THR A 165 2.81 -5.76 -1.95
CA THR A 165 2.70 -6.53 -3.19
C THR A 165 1.29 -6.45 -3.79
N LEU A 166 1.19 -6.68 -5.09
CA LEU A 166 -0.09 -6.64 -5.81
C LEU A 166 -1.10 -7.67 -5.28
N LYS A 167 -0.65 -8.87 -4.88
CA LYS A 167 -1.51 -9.95 -4.38
C LYS A 167 -2.24 -9.59 -3.08
N GLN A 168 -1.65 -8.75 -2.23
CA GLN A 168 -2.26 -8.34 -0.95
C GLN A 168 -3.58 -7.58 -1.18
N PHE A 169 -3.78 -6.99 -2.34
CA PHE A 169 -5.00 -6.25 -2.68
C PHE A 169 -6.03 -7.05 -3.48
N LEU A 170 -5.78 -8.33 -3.77
CA LEU A 170 -6.70 -9.15 -4.54
C LEU A 170 -8.04 -9.34 -3.84
N CYS A 171 -9.11 -9.28 -4.62
CA CYS A 171 -10.43 -9.65 -4.14
C CYS A 171 -10.47 -11.15 -3.81
N LYS A 172 -11.03 -11.47 -2.63
CA LYS A 172 -11.15 -12.83 -2.09
C LYS A 172 -12.17 -13.72 -2.80
N GLN A 173 -12.77 -13.25 -3.90
CA GLN A 173 -13.64 -14.10 -4.71
C GLN A 173 -12.85 -15.25 -5.32
N SER A 174 -13.44 -16.45 -5.30
CA SER A 174 -12.86 -17.61 -5.96
C SER A 174 -12.88 -17.44 -7.47
N SER A 175 -11.72 -17.57 -8.12
CA SER A 175 -11.56 -17.55 -9.57
C SER A 175 -10.18 -18.04 -9.98
N GLY A 176 -10.04 -18.40 -11.27
CA GLY A 176 -8.74 -18.48 -11.93
C GLY A 176 -8.10 -17.12 -12.20
N TYR A 177 -6.97 -17.14 -12.90
CA TYR A 177 -6.29 -15.96 -13.45
C TYR A 177 -6.68 -15.75 -14.93
N PRO A 178 -6.63 -14.52 -15.46
CA PRO A 178 -6.28 -13.28 -14.75
C PRO A 178 -7.35 -12.83 -13.75
N LYS A 179 -6.91 -12.10 -12.73
CA LYS A 179 -7.76 -11.36 -11.79
C LYS A 179 -7.61 -9.87 -12.07
N TYR A 180 -8.55 -9.07 -11.59
CA TYR A 180 -8.53 -7.63 -11.81
C TYR A 180 -8.73 -6.87 -10.51
N VAL A 181 -7.90 -5.84 -10.30
CA VAL A 181 -7.99 -4.97 -9.12
C VAL A 181 -8.15 -3.51 -9.53
N VAL A 182 -8.89 -2.76 -8.70
CA VAL A 182 -8.80 -1.30 -8.68
C VAL A 182 -7.89 -0.97 -7.51
N LEU A 183 -6.89 -0.12 -7.73
CA LEU A 183 -5.95 0.30 -6.70
C LEU A 183 -5.65 1.79 -6.87
N GLN A 184 -5.44 2.51 -5.77
CA GLN A 184 -5.11 3.93 -5.79
C GLN A 184 -3.73 4.17 -5.19
N THR A 185 -2.89 4.93 -5.90
CA THR A 185 -1.57 5.36 -5.39
C THR A 185 -1.67 6.05 -4.03
N ARG A 186 -2.77 6.79 -3.79
CA ARG A 186 -3.03 7.45 -2.51
C ARG A 186 -3.23 6.45 -1.36
N LEU A 187 -3.85 5.29 -1.61
CA LEU A 187 -3.98 4.23 -0.60
C LEU A 187 -2.61 3.63 -0.28
N LEU A 188 -1.81 3.30 -1.30
CA LEU A 188 -0.46 2.77 -1.12
C LEU A 188 0.39 3.72 -0.26
N ARG A 189 0.39 5.00 -0.59
CA ARG A 189 1.09 6.02 0.22
C ARG A 189 0.59 6.13 1.65
N LYS A 190 -0.72 5.99 1.86
CA LYS A 190 -1.27 5.94 3.22
C LYS A 190 -0.74 4.75 3.99
N LEU A 191 -0.71 3.57 3.37
CA LEU A 191 -0.25 2.35 4.02
C LEU A 191 1.24 2.47 4.38
N GLU A 192 2.09 2.90 3.44
CA GLU A 192 3.51 3.15 3.70
C GLU A 192 3.73 4.17 4.84
N TYR A 193 2.95 5.25 4.88
CA TYR A 193 3.03 6.23 5.96
C TYR A 193 2.70 5.61 7.32
N ILE A 194 1.63 4.83 7.41
CA ILE A 194 1.20 4.20 8.66
C ILE A 194 2.21 3.12 9.06
N THR A 195 2.77 2.35 8.12
CA THR A 195 3.80 1.35 8.38
C THR A 195 5.05 1.96 9.00
N GLU A 196 5.52 3.06 8.43
CA GLU A 196 6.65 3.82 8.97
C GLU A 196 6.35 4.32 10.40
N ALA A 197 5.13 4.81 10.64
CA ALA A 197 4.75 5.33 11.95
C ALA A 197 4.65 4.24 13.02
N VAL A 198 4.07 3.08 12.70
CA VAL A 198 4.00 1.95 13.63
C VAL A 198 5.39 1.43 13.99
N ASN A 199 6.29 1.31 13.01
CA ASN A 199 7.69 0.95 13.26
C ASN A 199 8.40 1.99 14.14
N ARG A 200 8.10 3.28 13.98
CA ARG A 200 8.64 4.36 14.82
C ARG A 200 8.19 4.26 16.27
N GLU A 201 6.99 3.74 16.52
CA GLU A 201 6.46 3.45 17.86
C GLU A 201 7.02 2.15 18.46
N GLY A 202 7.98 1.50 17.78
CA GLY A 202 8.69 0.32 18.28
C GLY A 202 7.97 -1.01 18.05
N ILE A 203 6.95 -1.03 17.18
CA ILE A 203 6.30 -2.26 16.72
C ILE A 203 6.94 -2.64 15.38
N ALA A 204 7.87 -3.59 15.42
CA ALA A 204 8.60 -4.04 14.24
C ALA A 204 7.68 -4.82 13.30
N MET A 205 7.54 -4.35 12.06
CA MET A 205 6.80 -5.06 11.01
C MET A 205 7.31 -4.68 9.62
N GLU A 206 7.26 -5.61 8.68
CA GLU A 206 7.58 -5.31 7.28
C GLU A 206 6.42 -4.60 6.60
N SER A 207 5.21 -5.10 6.81
CA SER A 207 3.98 -4.54 6.24
C SER A 207 2.78 -5.00 7.05
N PHE A 208 1.68 -4.25 6.99
CA PHE A 208 0.40 -4.77 7.49
C PHE A 208 -0.06 -6.02 6.72
N THR A 209 -0.66 -6.97 7.44
CA THR A 209 -1.54 -7.95 6.82
C THR A 209 -2.78 -7.23 6.27
N ILE A 210 -2.96 -7.29 4.95
CA ILE A 210 -4.15 -6.76 4.28
C ILE A 210 -5.23 -7.85 4.30
N MET A 211 -6.07 -7.82 5.33
CA MET A 211 -7.19 -8.74 5.46
C MET A 211 -8.18 -8.59 4.29
N SER A 212 -8.36 -7.36 3.81
CA SER A 212 -9.22 -7.09 2.65
C SER A 212 -8.78 -5.83 1.92
N GLY A 213 -8.36 -5.98 0.67
CA GLY A 213 -8.06 -4.87 -0.24
C GLY A 213 -9.24 -4.56 -1.17
N TYR A 214 -9.02 -4.67 -2.48
CA TYR A 214 -10.09 -4.43 -3.45
C TYR A 214 -11.20 -5.49 -3.36
N ARG A 215 -12.45 -5.05 -3.53
CA ARG A 215 -13.62 -5.94 -3.66
C ARG A 215 -14.34 -5.63 -4.97
N THR A 216 -14.58 -6.63 -5.80
CA THR A 216 -15.49 -6.43 -6.93
C THR A 216 -16.90 -6.12 -6.40
N PRO A 217 -17.73 -5.38 -7.15
CA PRO A 217 -19.15 -5.24 -6.80
C PRO A 217 -19.87 -6.58 -6.59
N PHE A 218 -19.55 -7.58 -7.41
CA PHE A 218 -20.07 -8.94 -7.25
C PHE A 218 -19.73 -9.53 -5.87
N TYR A 219 -18.46 -9.54 -5.49
CA TYR A 219 -18.01 -10.10 -4.22
C TYR A 219 -18.53 -9.29 -3.02
N ASN A 220 -18.51 -7.95 -3.13
CA ASN A 220 -19.00 -7.07 -2.07
C ASN A 220 -20.49 -7.33 -1.75
N ALA A 221 -21.31 -7.56 -2.79
CA ALA A 221 -22.71 -7.96 -2.62
C ALA A 221 -22.85 -9.38 -2.05
N ALA A 222 -22.02 -10.34 -2.50
CA ALA A 222 -22.05 -11.72 -2.02
C ALA A 222 -21.80 -11.84 -0.51
N ILE A 223 -20.92 -10.99 0.04
CA ILE A 223 -20.67 -10.90 1.50
C ILE A 223 -21.61 -9.92 2.22
N LYS A 224 -22.71 -9.50 1.57
CA LYS A 224 -23.76 -8.61 2.11
C LYS A 224 -23.23 -7.27 2.67
N ASN A 225 -22.15 -6.75 2.11
CA ASN A 225 -21.57 -5.47 2.55
C ASN A 225 -22.30 -4.27 1.91
N LYS A 226 -22.02 -3.06 2.40
CA LYS A 226 -22.68 -1.83 1.94
C LYS A 226 -22.36 -1.55 0.48
N LYS A 227 -23.38 -1.12 -0.28
CA LYS A 227 -23.32 -0.80 -1.71
C LYS A 227 -22.23 0.20 -2.08
N TYR A 228 -21.94 1.17 -1.21
CA TYR A 228 -20.94 2.22 -1.42
C TYR A 228 -19.67 2.01 -0.56
N SER A 229 -19.31 0.76 -0.27
CA SER A 229 -18.06 0.43 0.42
C SER A 229 -16.84 0.87 -0.41
N ARG A 230 -15.89 1.58 0.21
CA ARG A 230 -14.70 2.13 -0.45
C ARG A 230 -13.74 1.07 -1.02
N HIS A 231 -13.82 -0.17 -0.56
CA HIS A 231 -13.06 -1.29 -1.13
C HIS A 231 -13.35 -1.50 -2.62
N GLN A 232 -14.57 -1.18 -3.09
CA GLN A 232 -14.92 -1.30 -4.51
C GLN A 232 -14.22 -0.26 -5.40
N TRP A 233 -13.70 0.82 -4.83
CA TRP A 233 -12.99 1.87 -5.57
C TRP A 233 -11.47 1.81 -5.38
N GLY A 234 -10.94 0.71 -4.84
CA GLY A 234 -9.49 0.50 -4.68
C GLY A 234 -8.80 1.45 -3.72
N GLY A 235 -9.59 2.14 -2.89
CA GLY A 235 -9.10 3.18 -1.99
C GLY A 235 -9.27 2.83 -0.52
N ALA A 236 -9.47 1.54 -0.18
CA ALA A 236 -9.61 1.09 1.20
C ALA A 236 -8.85 -0.23 1.44
N ALA A 237 -8.44 -0.42 2.69
CA ALA A 237 -7.84 -1.64 3.19
C ALA A 237 -8.31 -1.90 4.63
N ASP A 238 -8.58 -3.16 4.94
CA ASP A 238 -8.75 -3.65 6.30
C ASP A 238 -7.40 -4.27 6.71
N ILE A 239 -6.78 -3.74 7.77
CA ILE A 239 -5.38 -3.96 8.12
C ILE A 239 -5.19 -4.37 9.58
N PHE A 240 -4.17 -5.19 9.84
CA PHE A 240 -3.66 -5.50 11.17
C PHE A 240 -2.17 -5.86 11.13
N VAL A 241 -1.49 -5.76 12.28
CA VAL A 241 -0.10 -6.19 12.46
C VAL A 241 -0.11 -7.68 12.84
N ASP A 242 0.74 -8.49 12.23
CA ASP A 242 0.77 -9.95 12.38
C ASP A 242 2.19 -10.40 12.05
N GLU A 243 3.06 -10.29 13.04
CA GLU A 243 4.51 -10.54 12.93
C GLU A 243 5.01 -11.51 14.00
N ASN A 244 4.40 -11.56 15.19
CA ASN A 244 4.93 -12.32 16.32
C ASN A 244 3.85 -13.03 17.17
N PRO A 245 3.41 -14.23 16.75
CA PRO A 245 3.77 -14.95 15.53
C PRO A 245 2.94 -14.51 14.30
N LYS A 246 3.41 -14.86 13.10
CA LYS A 246 2.62 -14.75 11.86
C LYS A 246 1.53 -15.83 11.79
N ASP A 247 0.41 -15.64 12.48
CA ASP A 247 -0.66 -16.64 12.59
C ASP A 247 -2.00 -16.22 11.96
N GLY A 248 -2.04 -15.02 11.37
CA GLY A 248 -3.24 -14.49 10.70
C GLY A 248 -4.20 -13.78 11.66
N VAL A 249 -3.79 -13.53 12.89
CA VAL A 249 -4.49 -12.72 13.88
C VAL A 249 -3.63 -11.49 14.21
N MET A 250 -4.26 -10.43 14.72
CA MET A 250 -3.54 -9.23 15.16
C MET A 250 -2.58 -9.56 16.33
N ASP A 251 -1.39 -8.98 16.31
CA ASP A 251 -0.47 -9.01 17.46
C ASP A 251 -1.04 -8.21 18.65
N ASP A 252 -0.61 -8.54 19.87
CA ASP A 252 -0.85 -7.76 21.09
C ASP A 252 -0.04 -6.46 21.05
N LEU A 253 -0.66 -5.38 20.54
CA LEU A 253 -0.03 -4.09 20.31
C LEU A 253 0.06 -3.26 21.58
N ASN A 254 -0.90 -3.43 22.51
CA ASN A 254 -0.92 -2.69 23.76
C ASN A 254 -0.08 -3.35 24.88
N LYS A 255 0.39 -4.59 24.66
CA LYS A 255 1.24 -5.41 25.54
C LYS A 255 0.54 -5.80 26.84
N ASP A 256 -0.77 -6.01 26.83
CA ASP A 256 -1.57 -6.42 27.99
C ASP A 256 -1.70 -7.95 28.14
N GLY A 257 -1.15 -8.71 27.19
CA GLY A 257 -1.19 -10.17 27.12
C GLY A 257 -2.44 -10.74 26.46
N LYS A 258 -3.29 -9.93 25.84
CA LYS A 258 -4.52 -10.36 25.15
C LYS A 258 -4.61 -9.75 23.78
N VAL A 259 -5.07 -10.54 22.81
CA VAL A 259 -5.37 -10.05 21.46
C VAL A 259 -6.86 -9.73 21.36
N ASN A 260 -7.20 -8.43 21.35
CA ASN A 260 -8.58 -7.96 21.36
C ASN A 260 -8.77 -6.57 20.69
N VAL A 261 -9.93 -5.94 20.88
CA VAL A 261 -10.25 -4.65 20.26
C VAL A 261 -9.35 -3.50 20.74
N ASP A 262 -8.73 -3.62 21.90
CA ASP A 262 -7.83 -2.62 22.47
C ASP A 262 -6.53 -2.51 21.65
N ASP A 263 -6.08 -3.60 21.01
CA ASP A 263 -4.95 -3.58 20.06
C ASP A 263 -5.30 -2.81 18.78
N ALA A 264 -6.49 -3.08 18.23
CA ALA A 264 -6.99 -2.33 17.10
C ALA A 264 -7.25 -0.86 17.47
N THR A 265 -7.63 -0.59 18.72
CA THR A 265 -7.82 0.77 19.24
C THR A 265 -6.50 1.52 19.31
N PHE A 266 -5.41 0.86 19.74
CA PHE A 266 -4.06 1.45 19.71
C PHE A 266 -3.68 1.95 18.30
N LEU A 267 -3.88 1.10 17.28
CA LEU A 267 -3.61 1.47 15.89
C LEU A 267 -4.57 2.56 15.39
N TRP A 268 -5.86 2.47 15.75
CA TRP A 268 -6.87 3.46 15.40
C TRP A 268 -6.51 4.85 15.96
N ASP A 269 -6.14 4.93 17.24
CA ASP A 269 -5.77 6.18 17.92
C ASP A 269 -4.54 6.82 17.30
N MET A 270 -3.55 6.00 16.94
CA MET A 270 -2.37 6.46 16.21
C MET A 270 -2.76 7.10 14.87
N VAL A 271 -3.58 6.41 14.07
CA VAL A 271 -4.02 6.92 12.78
C VAL A 271 -4.90 8.16 12.95
N GLU A 272 -5.73 8.22 13.99
CA GLU A 272 -6.59 9.36 14.32
C GLU A 272 -5.78 10.62 14.66
N LYS A 273 -4.67 10.50 15.41
CA LYS A 273 -3.77 11.62 15.71
C LYS A 273 -3.25 12.30 14.43
N PHE A 274 -2.93 11.53 13.39
CA PHE A 274 -2.43 12.10 12.13
C PHE A 274 -3.43 13.06 11.46
N TYR A 275 -4.75 12.83 11.61
CA TYR A 275 -5.75 13.74 11.05
C TYR A 275 -5.74 15.13 11.70
N ARG A 276 -5.28 15.23 12.95
CA ARG A 276 -5.22 16.48 13.72
C ARG A 276 -3.86 17.14 13.64
N GLU A 277 -2.79 16.33 13.66
CA GLU A 277 -1.45 16.79 14.04
C GLU A 277 -0.42 16.67 12.92
N ALA A 278 -0.69 15.93 11.84
CA ALA A 278 0.30 15.67 10.78
C ALA A 278 -0.05 16.38 9.45
N PRO A 279 0.61 17.51 9.12
CA PRO A 279 0.36 18.24 7.86
C PRO A 279 0.52 17.37 6.61
N ASP A 280 1.53 16.51 6.58
CA ASP A 280 1.82 15.63 5.44
C ASP A 280 0.75 14.56 5.21
N TYR A 281 -0.04 14.25 6.25
CA TYR A 281 -1.15 13.29 6.17
C TYR A 281 -2.43 13.91 5.58
N LYS A 282 -2.52 15.24 5.48
CA LYS A 282 -3.71 15.95 5.00
C LYS A 282 -4.20 15.47 3.63
N HIS A 283 -3.29 15.07 2.76
CA HIS A 283 -3.63 14.55 1.43
C HIS A 283 -4.02 13.07 1.41
N LEU A 284 -3.97 12.39 2.55
CA LEU A 284 -4.26 10.97 2.71
C LEU A 284 -5.58 10.74 3.46
N ILE A 285 -6.27 11.79 3.91
CA ILE A 285 -7.50 11.67 4.73
C ILE A 285 -8.58 10.76 4.12
N GLY A 286 -9.28 10.05 5.00
CA GLY A 286 -10.48 9.28 4.65
C GLY A 286 -11.19 8.70 5.87
N GLY A 287 -11.89 7.60 5.64
CA GLY A 287 -12.54 6.79 6.66
C GLY A 287 -11.51 6.04 7.52
N LEU A 288 -11.89 5.83 8.77
CA LEU A 288 -11.17 5.03 9.75
C LEU A 288 -12.22 4.29 10.57
N GLY A 289 -12.19 2.96 10.56
CA GLY A 289 -13.17 2.12 11.25
C GLY A 289 -12.50 1.15 12.21
N LEU A 290 -13.08 0.95 13.38
CA LEU A 290 -12.60 0.01 14.38
C LEU A 290 -13.46 -1.27 14.36
N TYR A 291 -12.82 -2.43 14.27
CA TYR A 291 -13.54 -3.70 14.24
C TYR A 291 -13.02 -4.66 15.30
N GLN A 292 -13.94 -5.10 16.16
CA GLN A 292 -13.73 -6.17 17.11
C GLN A 292 -13.68 -7.55 16.42
N ALA A 293 -13.03 -8.50 17.09
CA ALA A 293 -12.99 -9.89 16.65
C ALA A 293 -14.39 -10.52 16.59
N ASN A 294 -14.54 -11.52 15.74
CA ASN A 294 -15.70 -12.40 15.72
C ASN A 294 -15.29 -13.81 15.27
N ALA A 295 -16.26 -14.70 15.03
CA ALA A 295 -15.99 -16.08 14.64
C ALA A 295 -15.24 -16.24 13.31
N ALA A 296 -15.15 -15.21 12.46
CA ALA A 296 -14.52 -15.25 11.15
C ALA A 296 -13.14 -14.57 11.09
N HIS A 297 -12.83 -13.66 12.02
CA HIS A 297 -11.58 -12.89 12.01
C HIS A 297 -11.26 -12.29 13.38
N GLY A 298 -9.97 -12.00 13.61
CA GLY A 298 -9.49 -11.19 14.73
C GLY A 298 -9.89 -9.71 14.65
N PRO A 299 -9.43 -8.89 15.60
CA PRO A 299 -9.63 -7.44 15.54
C PRO A 299 -8.83 -6.83 14.39
N PHE A 300 -9.31 -5.74 13.80
CA PHE A 300 -8.61 -5.04 12.72
C PHE A 300 -9.05 -3.58 12.60
N VAL A 301 -8.29 -2.80 11.84
CA VAL A 301 -8.61 -1.41 11.53
C VAL A 301 -8.91 -1.26 10.04
N HIS A 302 -10.02 -0.60 9.73
CA HIS A 302 -10.31 -0.17 8.37
C HIS A 302 -9.69 1.20 8.11
N VAL A 303 -8.99 1.36 6.99
CA VAL A 303 -8.51 2.67 6.50
C VAL A 303 -8.94 2.88 5.05
N ASP A 304 -9.28 4.12 4.71
CA ASP A 304 -9.49 4.48 3.31
C ASP A 304 -9.05 5.90 2.97
N VAL A 305 -9.10 6.24 1.69
CA VAL A 305 -8.70 7.54 1.13
C VAL A 305 -9.87 8.29 0.47
N ARG A 306 -11.09 8.17 1.04
CA ARG A 306 -12.33 8.79 0.51
C ARG A 306 -12.32 10.33 0.47
N GLY A 307 -11.29 10.98 0.99
CA GLY A 307 -11.12 12.43 0.89
C GLY A 307 -11.86 13.25 1.95
N TYR A 308 -12.59 12.60 2.85
CA TYR A 308 -13.24 13.25 3.99
C TYR A 308 -13.24 12.32 5.20
N ARG A 309 -13.28 12.91 6.40
CA ARG A 309 -13.26 12.17 7.67
C ARG A 309 -14.58 11.42 7.87
N ALA A 310 -14.49 10.14 8.22
CA ALA A 310 -15.63 9.29 8.63
C ALA A 310 -15.14 8.27 9.66
N ARG A 311 -15.91 8.02 10.73
CA ARG A 311 -15.56 7.12 11.84
C ARG A 311 -16.72 6.20 12.17
N TRP A 312 -16.42 4.96 12.52
CA TRP A 312 -17.36 3.96 12.98
C TRP A 312 -16.63 2.84 13.73
#